data_AF-A0A1V2YID7-F1
#
_entry.id   AF-A0A1V2YID7-F1
#
_cell.length_a   1.000
_cell.length_b   1.000
_cell.length_c   1.000
_cell.angle_alpha   90.00
_cell.angle_beta   90.00
_cell.angle_gamma   90.00
#
_symmetry.space_group_name_H-M   'P 1'
#
loop_
_entity.id
_entity.type
_entity.pdbx_description
1 polymer ?
#
loop_
_entity_poly.entity_id
_entity_poly.type
_entity_poly.pdbx_seq_one_letter_code
_entity_poly.pdbx_strand_id
1 'polypeptide(L)'
;MTDQEVRAKIVELSENGEKNIRKLDIIANQLLQMADINNPMAIEACKEFCLNNKLDLLTRLFVYRNIVRIGGQVERNFNEDNFKIEKPVYDVLMSELKKKIDTTNMKPLENRNSNRIVILTEQFLELRHGPTNCIGKIIKMINDNYPQINEVYILTTNAQLPEVTLSDKYAFSYRKPPIEEKELNTVLDHFKIDRCGVGYIANDDLKFIPRLAHFTELVYDLNPCKVISIGMRNYLAELVSDFIEVYGITFDDDDKDANVQHIIVLDEKKAKEKNRMEFTMEEYYKKMMEYIIG
;
A
#
# COMPACT_ATOMS: atom_id res chain seq x y z
N MET A 1 -5.11 -3.48 30.13
CA MET A 1 -3.97 -2.67 30.59
C MET A 1 -4.53 -1.31 30.99
N THR A 2 -4.14 -0.76 32.13
CA THR A 2 -4.56 0.60 32.55
C THR A 2 -3.68 1.65 31.86
N ASP A 3 -4.10 2.91 31.83
CA ASP A 3 -3.29 4.00 31.26
C ASP A 3 -1.91 4.14 31.93
N GLN A 4 -1.82 3.83 33.22
CA GLN A 4 -0.55 3.79 33.96
C GLN A 4 0.35 2.64 33.50
N GLU A 5 -0.21 1.47 33.26
CA GLU A 5 0.53 0.31 32.72
C GLU A 5 1.00 0.58 31.29
N VAL A 6 0.16 1.20 30.46
CA VAL A 6 0.51 1.66 29.10
C VAL A 6 1.72 2.59 29.16
N ARG A 7 1.67 3.64 29.99
CA ARG A 7 2.78 4.60 30.17
C ARG A 7 4.06 3.94 30.67
N ALA A 8 3.97 3.09 31.69
CA ALA A 8 5.14 2.39 32.21
C ALA A 8 5.81 1.51 31.14
N LYS A 9 5.01 0.83 30.32
CA LYS A 9 5.51 -0.02 29.23
C LYS A 9 6.14 0.78 28.10
N ILE A 10 5.57 1.93 27.75
CA ILE A 10 6.13 2.86 26.77
C ILE A 10 7.49 3.36 27.23
N VAL A 11 7.61 3.85 28.46
CA VAL A 11 8.87 4.36 29.02
C VAL A 11 9.93 3.25 28.98
N GLU A 12 9.60 2.05 29.45
CA GLU A 12 10.52 0.89 29.41
C GLU A 12 11.03 0.60 27.99
N LEU A 13 10.12 0.58 27.00
CA LEU A 13 10.45 0.30 25.60
C LEU A 13 11.22 1.44 24.92
N SER A 14 10.86 2.69 25.20
CA SER A 14 11.56 3.88 24.70
C SER A 14 13.00 3.94 25.23
N GLU A 15 13.20 3.56 26.49
CA GLU A 15 14.52 3.56 27.13
C GLU A 15 15.38 2.36 26.71
N ASN A 16 14.80 1.17 26.52
CA ASN A 16 15.59 -0.07 26.41
C ASN A 16 15.39 -0.84 25.10
N GLY A 17 14.36 -0.51 24.32
CA GLY A 17 13.86 -1.36 23.24
C GLY A 17 13.35 -2.71 23.77
N GLU A 18 13.02 -3.63 22.86
CA GLU A 18 12.76 -5.03 23.21
C GLU A 18 13.31 -5.93 22.10
N LYS A 19 14.09 -6.93 22.47
CA LYS A 19 14.71 -7.87 21.50
C LYS A 19 13.80 -9.07 21.25
N ASN A 20 12.82 -9.29 22.13
CA ASN A 20 11.84 -10.35 22.00
C ASN A 20 10.64 -9.89 21.15
N ILE A 21 10.70 -10.22 19.85
CA ILE A 21 9.63 -9.90 18.89
C ILE A 21 8.25 -10.40 19.36
N ARG A 22 8.16 -11.59 19.99
CA ARG A 22 6.86 -12.09 20.52
C ARG A 22 6.24 -11.14 21.55
N LYS A 23 7.08 -10.59 22.43
CA LYS A 23 6.62 -9.63 23.43
C LYS A 23 6.21 -8.31 22.77
N LEU A 24 6.99 -7.85 21.79
CA LEU A 24 6.63 -6.66 21.00
C LEU A 24 5.30 -6.83 20.28
N ASP A 25 5.04 -7.98 19.67
CA ASP A 25 3.78 -8.24 18.96
C ASP A 25 2.59 -8.25 19.92
N ILE A 26 2.76 -8.87 21.11
CA ILE A 26 1.72 -8.87 22.14
C ILE A 26 1.43 -7.44 22.61
N ILE A 27 2.47 -6.64 22.87
CA ILE A 27 2.31 -5.25 23.31
C ILE A 27 1.67 -4.41 22.22
N ALA A 28 2.14 -4.53 20.98
CA ALA A 28 1.56 -3.85 19.82
C ALA A 28 0.08 -4.19 19.66
N ASN A 29 -0.29 -5.48 19.72
CA ASN A 29 -1.68 -5.90 19.63
C ASN A 29 -2.53 -5.40 20.81
N GLN A 30 -2.00 -5.40 22.03
CA GLN A 30 -2.69 -4.85 23.20
C GLN A 30 -2.93 -3.35 23.05
N LEU A 31 -1.92 -2.59 22.60
CA LEU A 31 -2.06 -1.16 22.35
C LEU A 31 -3.05 -0.89 21.21
N LEU A 32 -3.02 -1.68 20.13
CA LEU A 32 -3.97 -1.55 19.01
C LEU A 32 -5.40 -1.91 19.41
N GLN A 33 -5.60 -2.92 20.28
CA GLN A 33 -6.93 -3.25 20.84
C GLN A 33 -7.47 -2.14 21.74
N MET A 34 -6.58 -1.41 22.41
CA MET A 34 -6.94 -0.28 23.26
C MET A 34 -7.08 1.02 22.47
N ALA A 35 -6.41 1.14 21.32
CA ALA A 35 -6.48 2.27 20.41
C ALA A 35 -7.85 2.27 19.72
N ASP A 36 -8.83 2.80 20.45
CA ASP A 36 -10.13 3.21 19.96
C ASP A 36 -10.29 4.72 20.26
N ILE A 37 -11.32 5.33 19.72
CA ILE A 37 -11.66 6.76 19.82
C ILE A 37 -11.63 7.26 21.26
N ASN A 38 -11.99 6.39 22.20
CA ASN A 38 -12.07 6.70 23.61
C ASN A 38 -10.73 6.63 24.36
N ASN A 39 -9.62 6.28 23.70
CA ASN A 39 -8.30 6.20 24.33
C ASN A 39 -7.18 6.85 23.48
N PRO A 40 -7.09 8.19 23.47
CA PRO A 40 -6.05 8.91 22.74
C PRO A 40 -4.62 8.61 23.22
N MET A 41 -4.45 8.18 24.48
CA MET A 41 -3.14 7.78 24.99
C MET A 41 -2.60 6.52 24.31
N ALA A 42 -3.46 5.56 24.00
CA ALA A 42 -3.05 4.35 23.28
C ALA A 42 -2.59 4.67 21.84
N ILE A 43 -3.19 5.66 21.19
CA ILE A 43 -2.76 6.13 19.86
C ILE A 43 -1.37 6.76 19.94
N GLU A 44 -1.18 7.69 20.88
CA GLU A 44 0.10 8.38 21.06
C GLU A 44 1.22 7.40 21.40
N ALA A 45 0.92 6.41 22.25
CA ALA A 45 1.80 5.28 22.52
C ALA A 45 2.23 4.54 21.25
N CYS A 46 1.27 4.27 20.36
CA CYS A 46 1.57 3.59 19.11
C CYS A 46 2.42 4.48 18.17
N LYS A 47 2.25 5.81 18.19
CA LYS A 47 3.11 6.74 17.44
C LYS A 47 4.55 6.73 17.97
N GLU A 48 4.73 6.82 19.29
CA GLU A 48 6.05 6.72 19.92
C GLU A 48 6.74 5.39 19.57
N PHE A 49 5.98 4.29 19.56
CA PHE A 49 6.45 2.99 19.13
C PHE A 49 6.92 2.98 17.67
N CYS A 50 6.19 3.66 16.77
CA CYS A 50 6.59 3.82 15.37
C CYS A 50 7.90 4.62 15.22
N LEU A 51 8.24 5.52 16.13
CA LEU A 51 9.43 6.38 16.06
C LEU A 51 10.64 5.81 16.82
N ASN A 52 10.46 4.74 17.60
CA ASN A 52 11.52 4.17 18.42
C ASN A 52 12.51 3.32 17.59
N ASN A 53 13.67 3.90 17.28
CA ASN A 53 14.74 3.27 16.51
C ASN A 53 15.43 2.06 17.18
N LYS A 54 15.11 1.76 18.45
CA LYS A 54 15.57 0.54 19.13
C LYS A 54 14.70 -0.68 18.79
N LEU A 55 13.54 -0.47 18.17
CA LEU A 55 12.64 -1.52 17.70
C LEU A 55 12.93 -1.88 16.24
N ASP A 56 12.65 -3.13 15.86
CA ASP A 56 12.82 -3.56 14.47
C ASP A 56 11.83 -2.81 13.54
N LEU A 57 12.34 -2.44 12.36
CA LEU A 57 11.59 -1.68 11.37
C LEU A 57 10.30 -2.38 10.92
N LEU A 58 10.30 -3.71 10.78
CA LEU A 58 9.09 -4.44 10.34
C LEU A 58 7.96 -4.30 11.36
N THR A 59 8.29 -4.41 12.64
CA THR A 59 7.35 -4.21 13.75
C THR A 59 6.81 -2.78 13.77
N ARG A 60 7.66 -1.78 13.54
CA ARG A 60 7.25 -0.37 13.50
C ARG A 60 6.32 -0.08 12.30
N LEU A 61 6.63 -0.63 11.12
CA LEU A 61 5.79 -0.55 9.92
C LEU A 61 4.43 -1.24 10.14
N PHE A 62 4.42 -2.39 10.82
CA PHE A 62 3.20 -3.11 11.18
C PHE A 62 2.30 -2.31 12.10
N VAL A 63 2.86 -1.73 13.17
CA VAL A 63 2.10 -0.88 14.10
C VAL A 63 1.54 0.32 13.35
N TYR A 64 2.37 1.03 12.58
CA TYR A 64 1.94 2.16 11.76
C TYR A 64 0.74 1.81 10.87
N ARG A 65 0.82 0.71 10.10
CA ARG A 65 -0.28 0.29 9.21
C ARG A 65 -1.57 -0.01 9.95
N ASN A 66 -1.48 -0.63 11.12
CA ASN A 66 -2.67 -0.90 11.91
C ASN A 66 -3.29 0.37 12.49
N ILE A 67 -2.48 1.33 12.95
CA ILE A 67 -3.01 2.63 13.39
C ILE A 67 -3.70 3.34 12.20
N VAL A 68 -3.12 3.32 10.98
CA VAL A 68 -3.73 3.98 9.80
C VAL A 68 -5.09 3.35 9.51
N ARG A 69 -5.16 2.01 9.56
CA ARG A 69 -6.41 1.26 9.37
C ARG A 69 -7.47 1.62 10.42
N ILE A 70 -7.09 1.69 11.69
CA ILE A 70 -7.99 2.07 12.79
C ILE A 70 -8.46 3.52 12.59
N GLY A 71 -7.54 4.45 12.30
CA GLY A 71 -7.87 5.85 12.06
C GLY A 71 -8.86 6.05 10.91
N GLY A 72 -8.66 5.34 9.79
CA GLY A 72 -9.61 5.39 8.67
C GLY A 72 -11.00 4.81 9.01
N GLN A 73 -11.09 3.85 9.93
CA GLN A 73 -12.39 3.35 10.43
C GLN A 73 -13.06 4.35 11.37
N VAL A 74 -12.27 5.00 12.23
CA VAL A 74 -12.72 6.01 13.18
C VAL A 74 -13.25 7.25 12.46
N GLU A 75 -12.48 7.81 11.54
CA GLU A 75 -12.85 9.01 10.76
C GLU A 75 -14.17 8.78 10.01
N ARG A 76 -14.32 7.61 9.37
CA ARG A 76 -15.54 7.24 8.64
C ARG A 76 -16.78 7.07 9.51
N ASN A 77 -16.62 6.58 10.74
CA ASN A 77 -17.75 6.23 11.60
C ASN A 77 -18.15 7.37 12.55
N PHE A 78 -17.22 8.27 12.89
CA PHE A 78 -17.43 9.26 13.96
C PHE A 78 -17.08 10.70 13.58
N ASN A 79 -16.54 10.94 12.38
CA ASN A 79 -16.22 12.27 11.86
C ASN A 79 -15.29 13.09 12.79
N GLU A 80 -14.31 12.41 13.39
CA GLU A 80 -13.32 13.00 14.30
C GLU A 80 -11.95 13.09 13.63
N ASP A 81 -11.45 14.31 13.43
CA ASP A 81 -10.12 14.60 12.84
C ASP A 81 -8.93 14.21 13.76
N ASN A 82 -9.20 13.86 15.02
CA ASN A 82 -8.18 13.64 16.05
C ASN A 82 -7.33 12.37 15.85
N PHE A 83 -7.67 11.52 14.87
CA PHE A 83 -7.02 10.22 14.63
C PHE A 83 -6.11 10.20 13.39
N LYS A 84 -5.74 11.37 12.83
CA LYS A 84 -4.80 11.41 11.70
C LYS A 84 -3.39 11.08 12.19
N ILE A 85 -2.80 9.98 11.70
CA ILE A 85 -1.36 9.78 11.87
C ILE A 85 -0.65 10.80 11.01
N GLU A 86 0.14 11.61 11.68
CA GLU A 86 0.94 12.67 11.10
C GLU A 86 1.95 12.11 10.08
N LYS A 87 2.00 12.75 8.90
CA LYS A 87 2.96 12.46 7.82
C LYS A 87 4.42 12.32 8.30
N PRO A 88 4.93 13.11 9.27
CA PRO A 88 6.27 12.91 9.83
C PRO A 88 6.58 11.49 10.31
N VAL A 89 5.62 10.77 10.92
CA VAL A 89 5.86 9.37 11.36
C VAL A 89 6.10 8.47 10.16
N TYR A 90 5.32 8.65 9.11
CA TYR A 90 5.46 7.92 7.86
C TYR A 90 6.79 8.20 7.18
N ASP A 91 7.18 9.48 7.08
CA ASP A 91 8.42 9.90 6.42
C ASP A 91 9.66 9.30 7.10
N VAL A 92 9.66 9.21 8.44
CA VAL A 92 10.73 8.54 9.19
C VAL A 92 10.81 7.06 8.83
N LEU A 93 9.68 6.35 8.86
CA LEU A 93 9.61 4.93 8.52
C LEU A 93 10.04 4.65 7.08
N MET A 94 9.60 5.50 6.14
CA MET A 94 9.97 5.39 4.73
C MET A 94 11.47 5.64 4.53
N SER A 95 12.04 6.65 5.20
CA SER A 95 13.49 6.91 5.16
C SER A 95 14.31 5.72 5.64
N GLU A 96 13.88 5.07 6.73
CA GLU A 96 14.55 3.86 7.22
C GLU A 96 14.38 2.67 6.28
N LEU A 97 13.21 2.52 5.66
CA LEU A 97 12.96 1.49 4.66
C LEU A 97 13.86 1.65 3.43
N LYS A 98 14.01 2.88 2.92
CA LYS A 98 14.94 3.22 1.83
C LYS A 98 16.41 2.96 2.18
N LYS A 99 16.80 3.09 3.45
CA LYS A 99 18.16 2.71 3.88
C LYS A 99 18.38 1.19 3.89
N LYS A 100 17.31 0.41 4.06
CA LYS A 100 17.37 -1.05 4.17
C LYS A 100 17.23 -1.75 2.81
N ILE A 101 16.51 -1.14 1.88
CA ILE A 101 16.36 -1.60 0.49
C ILE A 101 17.29 -0.74 -0.35
N ASP A 102 18.44 -1.29 -0.71
CA ASP A 102 19.48 -0.54 -1.42
C ASP A 102 19.07 -0.26 -2.88
N THR A 103 18.59 0.95 -3.13
CA THR A 103 18.28 1.45 -4.48
C THR A 103 19.40 2.32 -5.05
N THR A 104 20.57 2.45 -4.38
CA THR A 104 21.59 3.43 -4.79
C THR A 104 22.18 3.19 -6.18
N ASN A 105 22.13 1.95 -6.68
CA ASN A 105 22.56 1.61 -8.04
C ASN A 105 21.47 1.79 -9.11
N MET A 106 20.22 2.03 -8.71
CA MET A 106 19.08 2.21 -9.61
C MET A 106 19.00 3.66 -10.07
N LYS A 107 19.62 3.96 -11.21
CA LYS A 107 19.53 5.29 -11.83
C LYS A 107 18.14 5.52 -12.42
N PRO A 108 17.66 6.78 -12.51
CA PRO A 108 16.41 7.08 -13.20
C PRO A 108 16.32 6.39 -14.57
N LEU A 109 15.20 5.71 -14.82
CA LEU A 109 15.00 4.92 -16.02
C LEU A 109 14.81 5.83 -17.25
N GLU A 110 15.77 5.75 -18.16
CA GLU A 110 15.75 6.36 -19.49
C GLU A 110 15.39 5.32 -20.56
N ASN A 111 14.85 5.74 -21.72
CA ASN A 111 14.45 4.84 -22.82
C ASN A 111 13.51 3.70 -22.38
N ARG A 112 12.46 4.07 -21.66
CA ARG A 112 11.48 3.14 -21.08
C ARG A 112 10.78 2.31 -22.15
N ASN A 113 10.41 1.08 -21.82
CA ASN A 113 9.66 0.20 -22.70
C ASN A 113 8.22 0.69 -22.83
N SER A 114 7.91 1.33 -23.97
CA SER A 114 6.58 1.87 -24.31
C SER A 114 5.46 0.84 -24.25
N ASN A 115 5.79 -0.45 -24.31
CA ASN A 115 4.80 -1.52 -24.45
C ASN A 115 4.36 -2.11 -23.11
N ARG A 116 4.92 -1.64 -21.99
CA ARG A 116 4.74 -2.22 -20.65
C ARG A 116 4.26 -1.20 -19.64
N ILE A 117 3.22 -1.55 -18.88
CA ILE A 117 2.82 -0.84 -17.66
C ILE A 117 2.95 -1.77 -16.47
N VAL A 118 3.36 -1.22 -15.32
CA VAL A 118 3.26 -1.90 -14.03
C VAL A 118 2.16 -1.26 -13.19
N ILE A 119 1.28 -2.08 -12.64
CA ILE A 119 0.28 -1.69 -11.65
C ILE A 119 0.70 -2.26 -10.30
N LEU A 120 0.91 -1.38 -9.32
CA LEU A 120 1.21 -1.75 -7.94
C LEU A 120 -0.08 -1.73 -7.13
N THR A 121 -0.31 -2.76 -6.34
CA THR A 121 -1.43 -2.77 -5.39
C THR A 121 -1.04 -3.43 -4.07
N GLU A 122 -1.83 -3.16 -3.05
CA GLU A 122 -1.67 -3.79 -1.74
C GLU A 122 -2.34 -5.15 -1.68
N GLN A 123 -3.46 -5.31 -2.40
CA GLN A 123 -4.26 -6.53 -2.40
C GLN A 123 -5.01 -6.64 -3.72
N PHE A 124 -5.05 -7.85 -4.27
CA PHE A 124 -5.89 -8.19 -5.41
C PHE A 124 -6.87 -9.29 -4.96
N LEU A 125 -8.12 -8.90 -4.76
CA LEU A 125 -9.19 -9.76 -4.25
C LEU A 125 -10.21 -10.03 -5.36
N GLU A 126 -11.49 -10.14 -5.00
CA GLU A 126 -12.60 -10.35 -5.94
C GLU A 126 -13.06 -9.07 -6.66
N LEU A 127 -13.83 -9.23 -7.74
CA LEU A 127 -14.36 -8.15 -8.59
C LEU A 127 -15.13 -7.04 -7.86
N ARG A 128 -15.74 -7.35 -6.72
CA ARG A 128 -16.51 -6.39 -5.91
C ARG A 128 -15.62 -5.48 -5.07
N HIS A 129 -14.35 -5.86 -4.88
CA HIS A 129 -13.37 -5.06 -4.17
C HIS A 129 -13.01 -3.83 -5.01
N GLY A 130 -13.14 -2.62 -4.41
CA GLY A 130 -12.94 -1.34 -5.10
C GLY A 130 -11.61 -1.24 -5.86
N PRO A 131 -10.46 -1.51 -5.22
CA PRO A 131 -9.15 -1.57 -5.88
C PRO A 131 -9.09 -2.55 -7.04
N THR A 132 -9.59 -3.79 -6.89
CA THR A 132 -9.61 -4.80 -7.96
C THR A 132 -10.46 -4.32 -9.15
N ASN A 133 -11.62 -3.72 -8.89
CA ASN A 133 -12.48 -3.16 -9.93
C ASN A 133 -11.80 -2.00 -10.69
N CYS A 134 -11.09 -1.13 -9.97
CA CYS A 134 -10.31 -0.04 -10.54
C CYS A 134 -9.20 -0.56 -11.47
N ILE A 135 -8.44 -1.57 -11.01
CA ILE A 135 -7.42 -2.25 -11.83
C ILE A 135 -8.02 -2.79 -13.12
N GLY A 136 -9.15 -3.51 -13.04
CA GLY A 136 -9.82 -4.04 -14.23
C GLY A 136 -10.27 -2.96 -15.21
N LYS A 137 -10.80 -1.83 -14.73
CA LYS A 137 -11.16 -0.68 -15.57
C LYS A 137 -9.96 -0.02 -16.24
N ILE A 138 -8.84 0.14 -15.52
CA ILE A 138 -7.59 0.68 -16.08
C ILE A 138 -7.08 -0.23 -17.20
N ILE A 139 -7.00 -1.54 -16.95
CA ILE A 139 -6.53 -2.50 -17.94
C ILE A 139 -7.47 -2.51 -19.14
N LYS A 140 -8.78 -2.43 -18.94
CA LYS A 140 -9.75 -2.26 -20.02
C LYS A 140 -9.48 -1.02 -20.87
N MET A 141 -9.24 0.13 -20.25
CA MET A 141 -8.90 1.36 -20.99
C MET A 141 -7.63 1.17 -21.82
N ILE A 142 -6.61 0.51 -21.28
CA ILE A 142 -5.37 0.16 -21.99
C ILE A 142 -5.66 -0.79 -23.16
N ASN A 143 -6.45 -1.84 -22.91
CA ASN A 143 -6.86 -2.83 -23.92
C ASN A 143 -7.52 -2.15 -25.12
N ASP A 144 -8.47 -1.26 -24.85
CA ASP A 144 -9.36 -0.68 -25.86
C ASP A 144 -8.75 0.52 -26.60
N ASN A 145 -7.86 1.29 -25.96
CA ASN A 145 -7.43 2.61 -26.47
C ASN A 145 -5.92 2.77 -26.70
N TYR A 146 -5.07 1.90 -26.14
CA TYR A 146 -3.61 2.08 -26.16
C TYR A 146 -2.91 0.86 -26.80
N PRO A 147 -3.00 0.70 -28.14
CA PRO A 147 -2.52 -0.49 -28.85
C PRO A 147 -1.00 -0.69 -28.77
N GLN A 148 -0.24 0.36 -28.45
CA GLN A 148 1.20 0.26 -28.22
C GLN A 148 1.55 -0.52 -26.94
N ILE A 149 0.64 -0.56 -25.96
CA ILE A 149 0.84 -1.24 -24.67
C ILE A 149 0.32 -2.66 -24.79
N ASN A 150 1.23 -3.63 -24.75
CA ASN A 150 0.92 -5.05 -24.96
C ASN A 150 0.95 -5.86 -23.68
N GLU A 151 1.63 -5.37 -22.65
CA GLU A 151 1.80 -6.10 -21.39
C GLU A 151 1.47 -5.19 -20.19
N VAL A 152 0.67 -5.72 -19.27
CA VAL A 152 0.41 -5.11 -17.96
C VAL A 152 0.82 -6.08 -16.87
N TYR A 153 1.68 -5.65 -15.95
CA TYR A 153 2.12 -6.45 -14.81
C TYR A 153 1.47 -5.92 -13.54
N ILE A 154 0.68 -6.74 -12.86
CA ILE A 154 0.10 -6.43 -11.55
C ILE A 154 1.03 -7.01 -10.49
N LEU A 155 1.67 -6.15 -9.70
CA LEU A 155 2.48 -6.54 -8.55
C LEU A 155 1.69 -6.26 -7.28
N THR A 156 1.33 -7.31 -6.54
CA THR A 156 0.77 -7.13 -5.20
C THR A 156 1.88 -7.15 -4.17
N THR A 157 1.99 -6.09 -3.39
CA THR A 157 2.91 -6.08 -2.24
C THR A 157 2.40 -6.95 -1.09
N ASN A 158 1.12 -7.38 -1.16
CA ASN A 158 0.39 -8.04 -0.08
C ASN A 158 0.62 -7.27 1.22
N ALA A 159 -0.02 -6.10 1.32
CA ALA A 159 0.08 -5.22 2.49
C ALA A 159 -0.69 -5.75 3.71
N GLN A 160 -1.30 -6.94 3.61
CA GLN A 160 -1.24 -7.84 4.73
C GLN A 160 0.25 -8.17 4.93
N LEU A 161 1.00 -7.21 5.53
CA LEU A 161 2.03 -7.54 6.50
C LEU A 161 1.33 -8.62 7.30
N PRO A 162 1.64 -9.92 7.06
CA PRO A 162 0.94 -10.96 7.78
C PRO A 162 1.06 -10.49 9.21
N GLU A 163 -0.05 -10.54 9.96
CA GLU A 163 -0.01 -10.41 11.40
C GLU A 163 1.34 -10.96 11.81
N VAL A 164 2.20 -10.18 12.47
CA VAL A 164 3.49 -10.70 12.92
C VAL A 164 3.10 -11.79 13.91
N THR A 165 2.78 -12.93 13.34
CA THR A 165 2.15 -14.05 13.96
C THR A 165 3.36 -14.88 14.17
N LEU A 166 3.38 -15.37 15.39
CA LEU A 166 4.34 -16.35 15.84
C LEU A 166 4.52 -17.47 14.80
N SER A 167 3.54 -17.74 13.94
CA SER A 167 3.65 -18.67 12.82
C SER A 167 4.76 -18.35 11.81
N ASP A 168 4.92 -17.11 11.35
CA ASP A 168 5.88 -16.81 10.28
C ASP A 168 7.32 -16.68 10.77
N LYS A 169 7.51 -16.34 12.06
CA LYS A 169 8.83 -16.30 12.69
C LYS A 169 9.28 -17.65 13.25
N TYR A 170 8.34 -18.53 13.62
CA TYR A 170 8.60 -19.87 14.17
C TYR A 170 8.19 -21.03 13.24
N ALA A 171 8.03 -20.78 11.94
CA ALA A 171 7.75 -21.79 10.92
C ALA A 171 6.51 -22.67 11.19
N PHE A 172 5.42 -22.10 11.72
CA PHE A 172 4.11 -22.75 11.60
C PHE A 172 3.48 -22.35 10.28
N SER A 173 3.61 -23.23 9.30
CA SER A 173 3.07 -23.10 7.96
C SER A 173 1.55 -22.81 7.95
N TYR A 174 1.18 -21.54 7.84
CA TYR A 174 -0.13 -21.14 7.33
C TYR A 174 0.03 -20.70 5.87
N ARG A 175 0.09 -21.69 4.97
CA ARG A 175 0.00 -21.41 3.53
C ARG A 175 -1.43 -21.02 3.23
N LYS A 176 -1.68 -19.72 3.06
CA LYS A 176 -2.91 -19.26 2.38
C LYS A 176 -2.91 -19.92 0.99
N PRO A 177 -4.00 -20.59 0.56
CA PRO A 177 -4.04 -21.19 -0.76
C PRO A 177 -3.91 -20.10 -1.85
N PRO A 178 -3.36 -20.43 -3.03
CA PRO A 178 -3.22 -19.48 -4.13
C PRO A 178 -4.61 -19.12 -4.67
N ILE A 179 -5.09 -17.92 -4.31
CA ILE A 179 -6.38 -17.33 -4.71
C ILE A 179 -6.13 -16.33 -5.87
N GLU A 180 -5.22 -16.65 -6.80
CA GLU A 180 -4.61 -15.59 -7.62
C GLU A 180 -4.91 -15.71 -9.12
N GLU A 181 -4.75 -16.89 -9.71
CA GLU A 181 -4.96 -17.07 -11.15
C GLU A 181 -6.45 -17.07 -11.53
N LYS A 182 -7.31 -17.66 -10.71
CA LYS A 182 -8.75 -17.73 -10.97
C LYS A 182 -9.39 -16.35 -10.86
N GLU A 183 -8.98 -15.57 -9.86
CA GLU A 183 -9.43 -14.21 -9.61
C GLU A 183 -9.01 -13.28 -10.74
N LEU A 184 -7.75 -13.39 -11.20
CA LEU A 184 -7.28 -12.64 -12.36
C LEU A 184 -8.12 -12.95 -13.60
N ASN A 185 -8.27 -14.22 -13.96
CA ASN A 185 -9.05 -14.63 -15.13
C ASN A 185 -10.50 -14.15 -15.03
N THR A 186 -11.11 -14.23 -13.86
CA THR A 186 -12.46 -13.69 -13.62
C THR A 186 -12.54 -12.19 -13.90
N VAL A 187 -11.52 -11.43 -13.52
CA VAL A 187 -11.44 -9.99 -13.82
C VAL A 187 -11.27 -9.75 -15.32
N LEU A 188 -10.35 -10.45 -15.98
CA LEU A 188 -10.10 -10.31 -17.42
C LEU A 188 -11.36 -10.61 -18.24
N ASP A 189 -12.05 -11.71 -17.93
CA ASP A 189 -13.29 -12.12 -18.60
C ASP A 189 -14.41 -11.10 -18.38
N HIS A 190 -14.58 -10.62 -17.15
CA HIS A 190 -15.62 -9.65 -16.81
C HIS A 190 -15.47 -8.34 -17.59
N PHE A 191 -14.24 -7.85 -17.72
CA PHE A 191 -13.94 -6.61 -18.44
C PHE A 191 -13.70 -6.82 -19.95
N LYS A 192 -13.73 -8.07 -20.42
CA LYS A 192 -13.46 -8.49 -21.81
C LYS A 192 -12.07 -8.02 -22.28
N ILE A 193 -11.05 -8.30 -21.47
CA ILE A 193 -9.66 -7.99 -21.78
C ILE A 193 -9.07 -9.18 -22.53
N ASP A 194 -8.76 -8.99 -23.81
CA ASP A 194 -8.36 -10.07 -24.73
C ASP A 194 -7.11 -9.76 -25.55
N ARG A 195 -6.72 -8.48 -25.68
CA ARG A 195 -5.57 -8.02 -26.47
C ARG A 195 -4.30 -7.92 -25.64
N CYS A 196 -4.38 -7.25 -24.49
CA CYS A 196 -3.19 -7.04 -23.67
C CYS A 196 -2.90 -8.26 -22.78
N GLY A 197 -1.65 -8.71 -22.78
CA GLY A 197 -1.19 -9.74 -21.86
C GLY A 197 -1.14 -9.17 -20.44
N VAL A 198 -1.74 -9.89 -19.48
CA VAL A 198 -1.75 -9.45 -18.08
C VAL A 198 -1.04 -10.49 -17.22
N GLY A 199 0.09 -10.09 -16.64
CA GLY A 199 0.83 -10.88 -15.65
C GLY A 199 0.46 -10.45 -14.24
N TYR A 200 0.31 -11.41 -13.32
CA TYR A 200 0.09 -11.14 -11.91
C TYR A 200 1.18 -11.79 -11.07
N ILE A 201 1.76 -11.04 -10.13
CA ILE A 201 2.91 -11.47 -9.32
C ILE A 201 2.69 -11.04 -7.86
N ALA A 202 2.61 -12.03 -6.96
CA ALA A 202 2.50 -11.81 -5.52
C ALA A 202 3.74 -12.23 -4.70
N ASN A 203 4.55 -13.14 -5.25
CA ASN A 203 5.75 -13.73 -4.63
C ASN A 203 5.63 -13.87 -3.09
N ASP A 204 4.64 -14.67 -2.68
CA ASP A 204 4.31 -14.87 -1.27
C ASP A 204 5.38 -15.60 -0.47
N ASP A 205 6.32 -16.26 -1.16
CA ASP A 205 7.44 -16.98 -0.54
C ASP A 205 8.47 -16.05 0.12
N LEU A 206 8.50 -14.77 -0.26
CA LEU A 206 9.40 -13.77 0.33
C LEU A 206 8.75 -13.06 1.52
N LYS A 207 9.54 -12.81 2.57
CA LYS A 207 9.14 -11.93 3.68
C LYS A 207 8.96 -10.49 3.18
N PHE A 208 8.17 -9.68 3.89
CA PHE A 208 7.77 -8.34 3.47
C PHE A 208 8.90 -7.43 2.95
N ILE A 209 9.96 -7.17 3.74
CA ILE A 209 11.06 -6.28 3.30
C ILE A 209 11.84 -6.89 2.12
N PRO A 210 12.27 -8.17 2.15
CA PRO A 210 12.85 -8.83 0.98
C PRO A 210 11.95 -8.83 -0.26
N ARG A 211 10.63 -8.98 -0.09
CA ARG A 211 9.65 -8.93 -1.19
C ARG A 211 9.60 -7.54 -1.81
N LEU A 212 9.57 -6.50 -1.00
CA LEU A 212 9.65 -5.12 -1.48
C LEU A 212 10.94 -4.90 -2.28
N ALA A 213 12.10 -5.32 -1.77
CA ALA A 213 13.37 -5.22 -2.49
C ALA A 213 13.33 -5.95 -3.84
N HIS A 214 12.87 -7.20 -3.85
CA HIS A 214 12.71 -8.00 -5.06
C HIS A 214 11.78 -7.32 -6.09
N PHE A 215 10.65 -6.78 -5.66
CA PHE A 215 9.75 -6.07 -6.56
C PHE A 215 10.29 -4.72 -7.03
N THR A 216 11.08 -4.03 -6.20
CA THR A 216 11.78 -2.81 -6.62
C THR A 216 12.75 -3.13 -7.78
N GLU A 217 13.56 -4.18 -7.64
CA GLU A 217 14.44 -4.68 -8.72
C GLU A 217 13.64 -5.13 -9.95
N LEU A 218 12.55 -5.89 -9.75
CA LEU A 218 11.72 -6.34 -10.86
C LEU A 218 11.12 -5.18 -11.67
N VAL A 219 10.64 -4.12 -11.00
CA VAL A 219 10.14 -2.93 -11.70
C VAL A 219 11.25 -2.24 -12.49
N TYR A 220 12.46 -2.18 -11.93
CA TYR A 220 13.63 -1.65 -12.62
C TYR A 220 13.94 -2.44 -13.89
N ASP A 221 14.00 -3.77 -13.79
CA ASP A 221 14.32 -4.69 -14.89
C ASP A 221 13.24 -4.75 -15.97
N LEU A 222 11.97 -4.66 -15.56
CA LEU A 222 10.84 -4.55 -16.50
C LEU A 222 10.92 -3.29 -17.36
N ASN A 223 11.54 -2.22 -16.81
CA ASN A 223 11.70 -0.90 -17.40
C ASN A 223 10.40 -0.37 -18.05
N PRO A 224 9.27 -0.33 -17.32
CA PRO A 224 7.97 -0.01 -17.91
C PRO A 224 7.89 1.47 -18.31
N CYS A 225 6.97 1.82 -19.21
CA CYS A 225 6.75 3.22 -19.59
C CYS A 225 6.25 4.05 -18.40
N LYS A 226 5.36 3.46 -17.59
CA LYS A 226 4.67 4.09 -16.46
C LYS A 226 4.41 3.07 -15.36
N VAL A 227 4.37 3.56 -14.12
CA VAL A 227 3.94 2.80 -12.94
C VAL A 227 2.69 3.45 -12.36
N ILE A 228 1.65 2.65 -12.11
CA ILE A 228 0.40 3.09 -11.50
C ILE A 228 0.25 2.41 -10.15
N SER A 229 0.09 3.15 -9.07
CA SER A 229 -0.15 2.59 -7.74
C SER A 229 -1.62 2.75 -7.37
N ILE A 230 -2.32 1.64 -7.10
CA ILE A 230 -3.71 1.65 -6.64
C ILE A 230 -3.75 1.42 -5.13
N GLY A 231 -4.32 2.37 -4.41
CA GLY A 231 -4.44 2.34 -2.96
C GLY A 231 -3.40 3.21 -2.25
N MET A 232 -3.62 3.39 -0.95
CA MET A 232 -2.95 4.40 -0.11
C MET A 232 -1.53 4.00 0.28
N ARG A 233 -0.63 4.99 0.43
CA ARG A 233 0.70 4.90 1.09
C ARG A 233 1.44 3.58 0.78
N ASN A 234 1.50 3.21 -0.50
CA ASN A 234 2.11 1.97 -0.95
C ASN A 234 3.64 2.09 -0.87
N TYR A 235 4.28 1.33 0.03
CA TYR A 235 5.72 1.41 0.21
C TYR A 235 6.51 1.08 -1.05
N LEU A 236 6.04 0.13 -1.86
CA LEU A 236 6.71 -0.20 -3.13
C LEU A 236 6.62 0.97 -4.10
N ALA A 237 5.49 1.67 -4.15
CA ALA A 237 5.32 2.85 -4.99
C ALA A 237 6.34 3.94 -4.64
N GLU A 238 6.64 4.14 -3.35
CA GLU A 238 7.63 5.13 -2.91
C GLU A 238 9.09 4.67 -3.04
N LEU A 239 9.34 3.36 -3.07
CA LEU A 239 10.66 2.83 -3.39
C LEU A 239 10.98 3.02 -4.87
N VAL A 240 10.03 2.70 -5.75
CA VAL A 240 10.25 2.82 -7.20
C VAL A 240 10.15 4.27 -7.69
N SER A 241 9.50 5.16 -6.93
CA SER A 241 9.44 6.59 -7.28
C SER A 241 10.80 7.27 -7.36
N ASP A 242 11.86 6.67 -6.80
CA ASP A 242 13.23 7.16 -6.88
C ASP A 242 13.83 7.07 -8.31
N PHE A 243 13.36 6.13 -9.14
CA PHE A 243 13.90 5.91 -10.48
C PHE A 243 12.86 5.89 -11.60
N ILE A 244 11.57 5.85 -11.28
CA ILE A 244 10.49 5.94 -12.27
C ILE A 244 9.35 6.79 -11.74
N GLU A 245 8.64 7.44 -12.66
CA GLU A 245 7.47 8.23 -12.35
C GLU A 245 6.29 7.33 -11.95
N VAL A 246 5.68 7.62 -10.80
CA VAL A 246 4.57 6.84 -10.24
C VAL A 246 3.31 7.68 -10.15
N TYR A 247 2.21 7.13 -10.65
CA TYR A 247 0.87 7.71 -10.58
C TYR A 247 0.06 6.99 -9.51
N GLY A 248 -0.10 7.64 -8.36
CA GLY A 248 -0.94 7.16 -7.27
C GLY A 248 -2.41 7.43 -7.56
N ILE A 249 -3.24 6.41 -7.40
CA ILE A 249 -4.69 6.49 -7.47
C ILE A 249 -5.24 6.19 -6.08
N THR A 250 -5.90 7.18 -5.49
CA THR A 250 -6.56 7.08 -4.17
C THR A 250 -8.06 7.27 -4.28
N PHE A 251 -8.82 6.74 -3.33
CA PHE A 251 -10.27 6.88 -3.26
C PHE A 251 -10.71 7.91 -2.21
N ASP A 252 -9.77 8.52 -1.49
CA ASP A 252 -10.03 9.58 -0.52
C ASP A 252 -9.16 10.81 -0.82
N ASP A 253 -9.75 11.98 -0.67
CA ASP A 253 -9.13 13.29 -0.93
C ASP A 253 -8.13 13.67 0.16
N ASP A 254 -8.29 13.09 1.35
CA ASP A 254 -7.44 13.27 2.53
C ASP A 254 -6.17 12.38 2.48
N ASP A 255 -6.06 11.48 1.49
CA ASP A 255 -4.98 10.51 1.32
C ASP A 255 -3.81 10.99 0.44
N LYS A 256 -3.69 12.30 0.26
CA LYS A 256 -2.65 12.93 -0.60
C LYS A 256 -1.22 12.85 -0.02
N ASP A 257 -1.05 12.20 1.12
CA ASP A 257 0.22 12.18 1.86
C ASP A 257 1.26 11.17 1.36
N ALA A 258 1.01 10.45 0.26
CA ALA A 258 2.01 9.56 -0.33
C ALA A 258 3.13 10.36 -1.02
N ASN A 259 4.39 9.95 -0.86
CA ASN A 259 5.54 10.62 -1.51
C ASN A 259 5.74 10.12 -2.96
N VAL A 260 4.68 10.16 -3.77
CA VAL A 260 4.70 9.86 -5.21
C VAL A 260 4.47 11.14 -6.02
N GLN A 261 4.93 11.17 -7.27
CA GLN A 261 4.95 12.39 -8.09
C GLN A 261 3.54 12.87 -8.48
N HIS A 262 2.60 11.94 -8.71
CA HIS A 262 1.24 12.27 -9.14
C HIS A 262 0.23 11.57 -8.26
N ILE A 263 -0.80 12.30 -7.82
CA ILE A 263 -1.92 11.75 -7.05
C ILE A 263 -3.23 12.10 -7.76
N ILE A 264 -3.98 11.06 -8.11
CA ILE A 264 -5.26 11.13 -8.78
C ILE A 264 -6.31 10.62 -7.78
N VAL A 265 -7.29 11.47 -7.47
CA VAL A 265 -8.34 11.15 -6.49
C VAL A 265 -9.60 10.69 -7.21
N LEU A 266 -9.94 9.42 -7.02
CA LEU A 266 -11.16 8.73 -7.42
C LEU A 266 -12.20 8.75 -6.29
N ASP A 267 -12.63 9.93 -5.86
CA ASP A 267 -13.72 10.06 -4.87
C ASP A 267 -15.07 10.30 -5.57
N GLU A 268 -15.60 9.22 -6.14
CA GLU A 268 -16.89 9.22 -6.86
C GLU A 268 -18.03 9.74 -5.96
N LYS A 269 -17.99 9.40 -4.68
CA LYS A 269 -19.04 9.73 -3.72
C LYS A 269 -19.03 11.22 -3.38
N LYS A 270 -17.89 11.78 -2.97
CA LYS A 270 -17.73 13.21 -2.65
C LYS A 270 -17.92 14.09 -3.89
N ALA A 271 -17.51 13.61 -5.07
CA ALA A 271 -17.76 14.31 -6.33
C ALA A 271 -19.27 14.38 -6.68
N LYS A 272 -20.03 13.29 -6.47
CA LYS A 272 -21.49 13.29 -6.62
C LYS A 272 -22.17 14.15 -5.56
N GLU A 273 -21.82 13.98 -4.29
CA GLU A 273 -22.41 14.74 -3.17
C GLU A 273 -22.18 16.25 -3.31
N LYS A 274 -21.06 16.67 -3.89
CA LYS A 274 -20.74 18.08 -4.13
C LYS A 274 -21.25 18.61 -5.48
N ASN A 275 -21.98 17.82 -6.27
CA ASN A 275 -22.39 18.14 -7.66
C ASN A 275 -21.21 18.59 -8.55
N ARG A 276 -20.03 17.98 -8.37
CA ARG A 276 -18.80 18.28 -9.13
C ARG A 276 -18.46 17.23 -10.19
N MET A 277 -19.29 16.20 -10.32
CA MET A 277 -19.07 15.15 -11.31
C MET A 277 -19.58 15.60 -12.68
N GLU A 278 -18.68 16.13 -13.50
CA GLU A 278 -18.98 16.56 -14.87
C GLU A 278 -18.87 15.43 -15.90
N PHE A 279 -18.27 14.30 -15.54
CA PHE A 279 -17.98 13.17 -16.43
C PHE A 279 -18.66 11.89 -15.96
N THR A 280 -19.05 11.04 -16.91
CA THR A 280 -19.33 9.64 -16.63
C THR A 280 -18.06 8.94 -16.11
N MET A 281 -18.22 7.82 -15.41
CA MET A 281 -17.05 7.06 -14.92
C MET A 281 -16.14 6.61 -16.06
N GLU A 282 -16.71 6.21 -17.20
CA GLU A 282 -15.93 5.83 -18.38
C GLU A 282 -15.09 7.00 -18.92
N GLU A 283 -15.69 8.19 -19.06
CA GLU A 283 -14.98 9.40 -19.48
C GLU A 283 -13.89 9.81 -18.48
N TYR A 284 -14.14 9.63 -17.18
CA TYR A 284 -13.13 9.88 -16.16
C TYR A 284 -11.92 8.95 -16.36
N TYR A 285 -12.14 7.64 -16.45
CA TYR A 285 -11.05 6.67 -16.66
C TYR A 285 -10.30 6.95 -17.96
N LYS A 286 -11.00 7.34 -19.03
CA LYS A 286 -10.38 7.75 -20.28
C LYS A 286 -9.44 8.95 -20.10
N LYS A 287 -9.94 10.04 -19.50
CA LYS A 287 -9.12 11.24 -19.22
C LYS A 287 -7.95 10.97 -18.28
N MET A 288 -8.18 10.12 -17.28
CA MET A 288 -7.14 9.68 -16.36
C MET A 288 -6.02 8.96 -17.13
N MET A 289 -6.37 8.04 -18.03
CA MET A 289 -5.38 7.34 -18.84
C MET A 289 -4.70 8.26 -19.86
N GLU A 290 -5.43 9.24 -20.42
CA GLU A 290 -4.84 10.27 -21.29
C GLU A 290 -3.78 11.08 -20.53
N TYR A 291 -4.00 11.40 -19.25
CA TYR A 291 -3.01 12.07 -18.42
C TYR A 291 -1.82 11.19 -18.04
N ILE A 292 -2.02 9.89 -17.82
CA ILE A 292 -0.95 8.96 -17.42
C ILE A 292 -0.07 8.57 -18.61
N ILE A 293 -0.68 8.29 -19.77
CA ILE A 293 0.00 7.72 -20.94
C ILE A 293 0.25 8.75 -22.05
N GLY A 294 -0.66 9.71 -22.25
CA GLY A 294 -0.60 10.70 -23.33
C GLY A 294 0.46 11.77 -23.11
#